data_AF-A0A383AZ58-F1
#
_entry.id   AF-A0A383AZ58-F1
#
_cell.length_a   1.000
_cell.length_b   1.000
_cell.length_c   1.000
_cell.angle_alpha   90.00
_cell.angle_beta   90.00
_cell.angle_gamma   90.00
#
_symmetry.space_group_name_H-M   'P 1'
#
loop_
_entity.id
_entity.type
_entity.pdbx_description
1 polymer ?
#
loop_
_entity_poly.entity_id
_entity_poly.type
_entity_poly.pdbx_seq_one_letter_code
_entity_poly.pdbx_strand_id
1 'polypeptide(L)'
;WLLGLLAQVGVDTSVTALGRFDNESVYIIGALPFETEAPQIWVGKDRLQPVKTVLFTGPGATGDRVEYRFLDYGGSSAGGWFPGIIELWIGDQLVKKQTVAEARTNQDLPETLFEVP
;
A
#
# COMPACT_ATOMS: atom_id res chain seq x y z
N TRP A 1 16.76 4.12 4.67
CA TRP A 1 15.78 3.52 5.60
C TRP A 1 14.65 2.82 4.85
N LEU A 2 13.78 3.52 4.12
CA LEU A 2 12.68 2.94 3.31
C LEU A 2 13.14 1.86 2.31
N LEU A 3 14.18 2.13 1.50
CA LEU A 3 14.71 1.14 0.55
C LEU A 3 15.14 -0.17 1.24
N GLY A 4 15.67 -0.08 2.46
CA GLY A 4 16.03 -1.25 3.25
C GLY A 4 14.81 -2.06 3.71
N LEU A 5 13.72 -1.37 4.09
CA LEU A 5 12.46 -2.03 4.46
C LEU A 5 11.81 -2.72 3.24
N LEU A 6 11.85 -2.07 2.07
CA LEU A 6 11.36 -2.65 0.82
C LEU A 6 12.13 -3.92 0.45
N ALA A 7 13.46 -3.87 0.53
CA ALA A 7 14.31 -5.03 0.29
C ALA A 7 14.05 -6.17 1.31
N GLN A 8 13.79 -5.84 2.58
CA GLN A 8 13.46 -6.84 3.61
C GLN A 8 12.16 -7.60 3.30
N VAL A 9 11.18 -6.96 2.65
CA VAL A 9 9.94 -7.60 2.21
C VAL A 9 10.02 -8.16 0.78
N GLY A 10 11.21 -8.19 0.19
CA GLY A 10 11.48 -8.82 -1.11
C GLY A 10 11.21 -7.96 -2.34
N VAL A 11 10.94 -6.66 -2.17
CA VAL A 11 10.71 -5.74 -3.29
C VAL A 11 12.04 -5.36 -3.93
N ASP A 12 12.21 -5.68 -5.21
CA ASP A 12 13.40 -5.28 -5.98
C ASP A 12 13.34 -3.79 -6.37
N THR A 13 13.97 -2.95 -5.57
CA THR A 13 13.98 -1.49 -5.78
C THR A 13 14.78 -1.04 -7.02
N SER A 14 15.50 -1.93 -7.70
CA SER A 14 16.18 -1.62 -8.96
C SER A 14 15.23 -1.71 -10.16
N VAL A 15 14.09 -2.37 -10.00
CA VAL A 15 13.05 -2.52 -11.02
C VAL A 15 11.95 -1.49 -10.76
N THR A 16 11.65 -0.68 -11.77
CA THR A 16 10.52 0.24 -11.75
C THR A 16 9.85 0.27 -13.12
N ALA A 17 8.53 0.24 -13.14
CA ALA A 17 7.72 0.30 -14.34
C ALA A 17 6.56 1.28 -14.20
N LEU A 18 5.92 1.60 -15.32
CA LEU A 18 4.64 2.30 -15.34
C LEU A 18 3.52 1.28 -15.53
N GLY A 19 2.41 1.51 -14.84
CA GLY A 19 1.21 0.71 -14.97
C GLY A 19 -0.05 1.55 -14.85
N ARG A 20 -1.18 0.85 -14.75
CA ARG A 20 -2.46 1.45 -14.40
C ARG A 20 -3.12 0.63 -13.31
N PHE A 21 -3.66 1.31 -12.32
CA PHE A 21 -4.52 0.71 -11.32
C PHE A 21 -5.85 1.44 -11.35
N ASP A 22 -6.90 0.70 -11.73
CA ASP A 22 -8.20 1.28 -12.06
C ASP A 22 -8.05 2.43 -13.10
N ASN A 23 -8.46 3.65 -12.75
CA ASN A 23 -8.35 4.81 -13.64
C ASN A 23 -7.07 5.65 -13.41
N GLU A 24 -6.18 5.24 -12.51
CA GLU A 24 -4.98 6.00 -12.15
C GLU A 24 -3.72 5.43 -12.82
N SER A 25 -2.83 6.32 -13.30
CA SER A 25 -1.50 5.93 -13.76
C SER A 25 -0.57 5.80 -12.56
N VAL A 26 0.21 4.72 -12.51
CA VAL A 26 1.02 4.37 -11.33
C VAL A 26 2.47 4.08 -11.70
N TYR A 27 3.36 4.29 -10.73
CA TYR A 27 4.66 3.63 -10.68
C TYR A 27 4.50 2.27 -10.00
N ILE A 28 5.08 1.24 -10.58
CA ILE A 28 5.24 -0.09 -9.97
C ILE A 28 6.71 -0.22 -9.60
N ILE A 29 7.01 -0.52 -8.35
CA ILE A 29 8.37 -0.74 -7.84
C ILE A 29 8.45 -2.20 -7.41
N GLY A 30 9.47 -2.93 -7.88
CA GLY A 30 9.67 -4.35 -7.56
C GLY A 30 9.35 -5.33 -8.68
N ALA A 31 8.58 -4.91 -9.69
CA ALA A 31 8.22 -5.79 -10.81
C ALA A 31 7.78 -5.02 -12.06
N LEU A 32 7.73 -5.72 -13.18
CA LEU A 32 7.08 -5.29 -14.41
C LEU A 32 5.55 -5.52 -14.34
N PRO A 33 4.74 -4.83 -15.17
CA PRO A 33 3.27 -4.88 -15.03
C PRO A 33 2.65 -6.28 -15.21
N PHE A 34 3.32 -7.19 -15.90
CA PHE A 34 2.86 -8.56 -16.13
C PHE A 34 3.35 -9.55 -15.05
N GLU A 35 4.22 -9.14 -14.15
CA GLU A 35 4.79 -9.98 -13.09
C GLU A 35 3.90 -9.88 -11.84
N THR A 36 2.84 -10.69 -11.77
CA THR A 36 1.84 -10.62 -10.69
C THR A 36 2.26 -11.31 -9.39
N GLU A 37 3.30 -12.14 -9.47
CA GLU A 37 3.82 -13.00 -8.39
C GLU A 37 5.14 -12.50 -7.79
N ALA A 38 5.60 -11.31 -8.18
CA ALA A 38 6.75 -10.67 -7.55
C ALA A 38 6.28 -9.69 -6.44
N PRO A 39 7.03 -9.53 -5.33
CA PRO A 39 6.75 -8.50 -4.35
C PRO A 39 6.87 -7.12 -4.99
N GLN A 40 5.82 -6.31 -4.85
CA GLN A 40 5.76 -5.00 -5.51
C GLN A 40 4.89 -4.00 -4.76
N ILE A 41 5.21 -2.72 -4.94
CA ILE A 41 4.44 -1.59 -4.44
C ILE A 41 4.06 -0.70 -5.59
N TRP A 42 2.81 -0.26 -5.58
CA TRP A 42 2.20 0.56 -6.61
C TRP A 42 1.87 1.91 -6.00
N VAL A 43 2.33 2.96 -6.66
CA VAL A 43 2.23 4.33 -6.17
C VAL A 43 1.62 5.20 -7.26
N GLY A 44 0.61 5.98 -6.92
CA GLY A 44 -0.02 6.95 -7.81
C GLY A 44 1.00 7.93 -8.40
N LYS A 45 1.02 8.08 -9.72
CA LYS A 45 2.05 8.88 -10.43
C LYS A 45 1.99 10.36 -10.08
N ASP A 46 0.80 10.88 -9.83
CA ASP A 46 0.58 12.32 -9.66
C ASP A 46 0.75 12.78 -8.21
N ARG A 47 0.36 11.93 -7.24
CA ARG A 47 0.34 12.27 -5.80
C ARG A 47 1.32 11.49 -4.96
N LEU A 48 2.00 10.51 -5.54
CA LEU A 48 2.92 9.61 -4.84
C LEU A 48 2.30 8.89 -3.63
N GLN A 49 0.99 8.65 -3.68
CA GLN A 49 0.25 7.90 -2.66
C GLN A 49 0.31 6.39 -2.97
N PRO A 50 0.51 5.51 -1.97
CA PRO A 50 0.43 4.07 -2.20
C PRO A 50 -1.00 3.70 -2.58
N VAL A 51 -1.18 2.92 -3.65
CA VAL A 51 -2.52 2.49 -4.10
C VAL A 51 -2.71 0.98 -4.05
N LYS A 52 -1.61 0.24 -4.15
CA LYS A 52 -1.61 -1.22 -4.03
C LYS A 52 -0.27 -1.74 -3.53
N THR A 53 -0.28 -2.81 -2.76
CA THR A 53 0.89 -3.67 -2.55
C THR A 53 0.56 -5.10 -2.97
N VAL A 54 1.58 -5.83 -3.39
CA VAL A 54 1.55 -7.30 -3.50
C VAL A 54 2.77 -7.78 -2.73
N LEU A 55 2.55 -8.47 -1.62
CA LEU A 55 3.57 -9.00 -0.73
C LEU A 55 3.23 -10.45 -0.39
N PHE A 56 4.07 -11.10 0.39
CA PHE A 56 3.88 -12.50 0.75
C PHE A 56 4.15 -12.70 2.25
N THR A 57 3.48 -13.68 2.86
CA THR A 57 3.59 -13.94 4.31
C THR A 57 4.96 -14.51 4.72
N GLY A 58 5.64 -15.21 3.81
CA GLY A 58 6.96 -15.80 4.00
C GLY A 58 8.09 -14.99 3.38
N PRO A 59 9.33 -15.18 3.85
CA PRO A 59 10.50 -14.49 3.34
C PRO A 59 10.74 -14.83 1.86
N GLY A 60 11.25 -13.86 1.09
CA GLY A 60 11.61 -14.07 -0.31
C GLY A 60 10.41 -14.41 -1.21
N ALA A 61 9.26 -13.79 -0.98
CA ALA A 61 8.03 -14.03 -1.74
C ALA A 61 7.45 -15.44 -1.59
N THR A 62 7.65 -16.09 -0.43
CA THR A 62 7.10 -17.43 -0.16
C THR A 62 5.78 -17.35 0.62
N GLY A 63 4.96 -18.40 0.56
CA GLY A 63 3.69 -18.46 1.29
C GLY A 63 2.55 -17.75 0.56
N ASP A 64 1.60 -17.25 1.33
CA ASP A 64 0.37 -16.68 0.78
C ASP A 64 0.60 -15.29 0.20
N ARG A 65 0.04 -15.04 -0.98
CA ARG A 65 0.01 -13.74 -1.64
C ARG A 65 -0.95 -12.80 -0.93
N VAL A 66 -0.43 -11.68 -0.44
CA VAL A 66 -1.13 -10.66 0.33
C VAL A 66 -1.18 -9.37 -0.47
N GLU A 67 -2.37 -8.91 -0.84
CA GLU A 67 -2.53 -7.57 -1.41
C GLU A 67 -3.20 -6.63 -0.43
N TYR A 68 -2.62 -5.44 -0.24
CA TYR A 68 -3.38 -4.30 0.27
C TYR A 68 -3.76 -3.40 -0.90
N ARG A 69 -5.00 -2.92 -0.91
CA ARG A 69 -5.47 -1.89 -1.86
C ARG A 69 -5.93 -0.68 -1.07
N PHE A 70 -5.43 0.48 -1.45
CA PHE A 70 -5.73 1.77 -0.83
C PHE A 70 -6.54 2.58 -1.83
N LEU A 71 -7.83 2.73 -1.53
CA LEU A 71 -8.84 3.24 -2.44
C LEU A 71 -9.48 4.50 -1.87
N ASP A 72 -10.22 5.20 -2.73
CA ASP A 72 -11.01 6.38 -2.33
C ASP A 72 -10.16 7.52 -1.72
N TYR A 73 -9.02 7.81 -2.34
CA TYR A 73 -8.26 9.01 -2.03
C TYR A 73 -9.01 10.26 -2.50
N GLY A 74 -9.05 11.30 -1.66
CA GLY A 74 -9.78 12.54 -1.96
C GLY A 74 -11.27 12.47 -1.60
N GLY A 75 -11.75 11.35 -1.06
CA GLY A 75 -13.09 11.22 -0.52
C GLY A 75 -13.34 12.11 0.70
N SER A 76 -14.62 12.33 1.02
CA SER A 76 -15.04 13.27 2.08
C SER A 76 -14.64 12.84 3.49
N SER A 77 -14.37 11.54 3.70
CA SER A 77 -14.02 11.00 5.02
C SER A 77 -12.55 11.21 5.38
N ALA A 78 -11.64 11.14 4.40
CA ALA A 78 -10.20 11.07 4.65
C ALA A 78 -9.38 12.18 3.98
N GLY A 79 -10.01 13.03 3.16
CA GLY A 79 -9.33 14.05 2.38
C GLY A 79 -8.38 13.45 1.35
N GLY A 80 -7.44 14.26 0.83
CA GLY A 80 -6.54 13.85 -0.24
C GLY A 80 -5.31 13.02 0.18
N TRP A 81 -5.03 12.90 1.48
CA TRP A 81 -3.76 12.35 1.99
C TRP A 81 -3.88 10.93 2.56
N PHE A 82 -5.09 10.50 2.90
CA PHE A 82 -5.36 9.18 3.48
C PHE A 82 -6.46 8.48 2.66
N PRO A 83 -6.38 7.15 2.45
CA PRO A 83 -7.39 6.43 1.69
C PRO A 83 -8.71 6.34 2.48
N GLY A 84 -9.84 6.54 1.81
CA GLY A 84 -11.16 6.31 2.40
C GLY A 84 -11.47 4.82 2.63
N ILE A 85 -10.84 3.93 1.86
CA ILE A 85 -11.04 2.48 1.93
C ILE A 85 -9.69 1.75 1.91
N ILE A 86 -9.53 0.75 2.78
CA ILE A 86 -8.41 -0.18 2.75
C ILE A 86 -8.96 -1.60 2.63
N GLU A 87 -8.53 -2.32 1.60
CA GLU A 87 -8.87 -3.72 1.40
C GLU A 87 -7.64 -4.61 1.58
N LEU A 88 -7.83 -5.75 2.25
CA LEU A 88 -6.86 -6.83 2.38
C LEU A 88 -7.36 -8.04 1.62
N TRP A 89 -6.58 -8.47 0.64
CA TRP A 89 -6.81 -9.66 -0.16
C TRP A 89 -5.74 -10.71 0.14
N ILE A 90 -6.15 -11.96 0.27
CA ILE A 90 -5.25 -13.11 0.34
C ILE A 90 -5.59 -14.02 -0.85
N GLY A 91 -4.64 -14.17 -1.78
CA GLY A 91 -4.93 -14.70 -3.11
C GLY A 91 -6.02 -13.88 -3.81
N ASP A 92 -7.10 -14.54 -4.22
CA ASP A 92 -8.26 -13.91 -4.86
C ASP A 92 -9.41 -13.60 -3.88
N GLN A 93 -9.21 -13.82 -2.58
CA GLN A 93 -10.23 -13.63 -1.58
C GLN A 93 -10.07 -12.28 -0.87
N LEU A 94 -11.12 -11.46 -0.87
CA LEU A 94 -11.22 -10.30 0.01
C LEU A 94 -11.44 -10.76 1.45
N VAL A 95 -10.43 -10.60 2.29
CA VAL A 95 -10.45 -11.04 3.70
C VAL A 95 -10.91 -9.93 4.63
N LYS A 96 -10.58 -8.67 4.32
CA LYS A 96 -10.99 -7.53 5.14
C LYS A 96 -11.21 -6.30 4.27
N LYS A 97 -12.25 -5.55 4.61
CA LYS A 97 -12.48 -4.19 4.10
C LYS A 97 -12.65 -3.25 5.28
N GLN A 98 -11.89 -2.16 5.28
CA GLN A 98 -11.98 -1.10 6.26
C GLN A 98 -12.43 0.17 5.55
N THR A 99 -13.47 0.80 6.07
CA THR A 99 -13.96 2.09 5.60
C THR A 99 -13.63 3.13 6.66
N VAL A 100 -12.94 4.19 6.25
CA VAL A 100 -12.62 5.32 7.12
C VAL A 100 -13.86 6.18 7.27
N ALA A 101 -14.28 6.39 8.51
CA ALA A 101 -15.38 7.29 8.81
C ALA A 101 -14.93 8.76 8.77
N GLU A 102 -13.78 9.05 9.38
CA GLU A 102 -13.21 10.39 9.46
C GLU A 102 -11.69 10.30 9.65
N ALA A 103 -10.94 11.17 8.99
CA ALA A 103 -9.53 11.41 9.24
C ALA A 103 -9.28 12.88 9.57
N ARG A 104 -8.55 13.12 10.66
CA ARG A 104 -8.16 14.48 11.09
C ARG A 104 -6.64 14.59 11.14
N THR A 105 -6.11 15.69 10.63
CA THR A 105 -4.67 16.00 10.64
C THR A 105 -4.34 17.01 11.71
N ASN A 106 -3.07 17.07 12.13
CA ASN A 106 -2.57 18.09 13.07
C ASN A 106 -3.39 18.20 14.36
N GLN A 107 -3.87 17.05 14.85
CA GLN A 107 -4.56 17.00 16.14
C GLN A 107 -3.52 17.05 17.26
N ASP A 108 -3.85 17.77 18.33
CA ASP A 108 -3.06 17.74 19.55
C ASP A 108 -3.33 16.42 20.27
N LEU A 109 -2.32 15.55 20.33
CA LEU A 109 -2.41 14.22 20.93
C LEU A 109 -1.52 14.18 22.18
N PRO A 110 -2.01 13.68 23.33
CA PRO A 110 -1.19 13.54 24.53
C PRO A 110 0.06 12.71 24.28
N GLU A 111 1.23 13.18 24.75
CA GLU A 111 2.50 12.47 24.59
C GLU A 111 2.48 11.08 25.24
N THR A 112 1.69 10.92 26.31
CA THR A 112 1.51 9.66 27.04
C THR A 112 0.92 8.54 26.18
N LEU A 113 0.28 8.83 25.05
CA LEU A 113 -0.17 7.80 24.10
C LEU A 113 1.00 7.08 23.41
N PHE A 114 2.18 7.68 23.41
CA PHE A 114 3.38 7.19 22.73
C PHE A 114 4.46 6.70 23.70
N GLU A 115 4.19 6.72 25.00
CA GLU A 115 5.06 6.11 26.00
C GLU A 115 4.93 4.59 25.93
N VAL A 116 6.01 3.91 25.52
CA VAL A 116 6.10 2.45 25.53
C VAL A 116 6.45 2.00 26.95
N PRO A 117 5.68 1.07 27.55
CA PRO A 117 5.97 0.53 28.88
C PRO A 117 7.37 -0.09 29.01
#